data_AF-A0A6A2Y619-F1
#
_entry.id   AF-A0A6A2Y619-F1
#
_cell.length_a   1.000
_cell.length_b   1.000
_cell.length_c   1.000
_cell.angle_alpha   90.00
_cell.angle_beta   90.00
_cell.angle_gamma   90.00
#
_symmetry.space_group_name_H-M   'P 1'
#
loop_
_entity.id
_entity.type
_entity.pdbx_description
1 polymer ?
#
loop_
_entity_poly.entity_id
_entity_poly.type
_entity_poly.pdbx_seq_one_letter_code
_entity_poly.pdbx_strand_id
1 'polypeptide(L)'
;MGNEAYKKGRPCYGSQCKEAIQNDPTYCRAHHRLATIYLRLGEAKQALDHCKNACQHANSDDNVIAQPLYQCLKRCIDARKSNEYSLLQRQSMPLELILHPKFFFFFTVYALQTEAFRKLHRHQEAYTSHSKGPNFAIESCINFFGMAVSAYLLMIKALVYMVSGRLDEAVSAAQHVSRHDPSNKEISLVVKQTRTASSA
;
A
#
# COMPACT_ATOMS: atom_id res chain seq x y z
N MET A 1 15.56 40.67 -6.73
CA MET A 1 14.15 40.87 -6.33
C MET A 1 13.63 39.61 -5.68
N GLY A 2 14.10 39.37 -4.45
CA GLY A 2 13.50 38.38 -3.55
C GLY A 2 12.38 39.04 -2.74
N ASN A 3 11.45 38.21 -2.26
CA ASN A 3 10.31 38.54 -1.40
C ASN A 3 9.08 39.04 -2.18
N GLU A 4 7.99 38.27 -2.29
CA GLU A 4 6.95 38.21 -1.24
C GLU A 4 6.21 36.87 -1.12
N ALA A 5 6.51 35.86 -1.94
CA ALA A 5 5.73 34.62 -1.96
C ALA A 5 5.98 33.67 -0.75
N TYR A 6 7.00 33.93 0.07
CA TYR A 6 7.52 32.98 1.06
C TYR A 6 6.85 33.02 2.44
N LYS A 7 5.91 33.95 2.70
CA LYS A 7 5.25 34.10 4.02
C LYS A 7 3.83 33.54 4.14
N LYS A 8 3.26 32.95 3.09
CA LYS A 8 1.97 32.24 3.19
C LYS A 8 2.19 30.77 2.89
N GLY A 9 1.90 29.90 3.86
CA GLY A 9 1.97 28.46 3.76
C GLY A 9 1.02 27.90 2.70
N ARG A 10 1.36 28.08 1.42
CA ARG A 10 0.69 27.36 0.34
C ARG A 10 1.16 25.90 0.36
N PRO A 11 0.23 24.93 0.22
CA PRO A 11 0.60 23.54 -0.01
C PRO A 11 1.26 23.47 -1.40
N CYS A 12 2.57 23.22 -1.43
CA CYS A 12 3.26 22.93 -2.68
C CYS A 12 2.84 21.50 -3.03
N TYR A 13 2.30 21.30 -4.22
CA TYR A 13 1.96 19.97 -4.73
C TYR A 13 3.22 19.09 -4.82
N GLY A 14 3.05 17.76 -4.90
CA GLY A 14 4.18 16.83 -5.02
C GLY A 14 5.10 17.14 -6.21
N SER A 15 4.55 17.59 -7.34
CA SER A 15 5.32 18.04 -8.51
C SER A 15 6.16 19.28 -8.22
N GLN A 16 5.58 20.29 -7.58
CA GLN A 16 6.26 21.53 -7.21
C GLN A 16 7.39 21.29 -6.20
N CYS A 17 7.24 20.30 -5.31
CA CYS A 17 8.33 19.92 -4.40
C CYS A 17 9.49 19.27 -5.16
N LYS A 18 9.21 18.44 -6.18
CA LYS A 18 10.26 17.84 -7.03
C LYS A 18 11.00 18.92 -7.83
N GLU A 19 10.27 19.85 -8.45
CA GLU A 19 10.85 21.00 -9.17
C GLU A 19 11.71 21.87 -8.24
N ALA A 20 11.25 22.12 -7.02
CA ALA A 20 12.02 22.90 -6.07
C ALA A 20 13.33 22.22 -5.65
N ILE A 21 13.34 20.88 -5.53
CA ILE A 21 14.56 20.09 -5.26
C ILE A 21 15.50 20.04 -6.49
N GLN A 22 14.95 20.05 -7.70
CA GLN A 22 15.77 20.14 -8.92
C GLN A 22 16.53 21.47 -9.00
N ASN A 23 15.90 22.56 -8.56
CA ASN A 23 16.52 23.89 -8.52
C ASN A 23 17.46 24.06 -7.30
N ASP A 24 17.07 23.56 -6.13
CA ASP A 24 17.86 23.56 -4.91
C ASP A 24 17.76 22.19 -4.21
N PRO A 25 18.77 21.31 -4.40
CA PRO A 25 18.81 19.99 -3.77
C PRO A 25 18.83 20.01 -2.24
N THR A 26 19.13 21.15 -1.62
CA THR A 26 19.17 21.29 -0.16
C THR A 26 17.85 21.83 0.41
N TYR A 27 16.82 21.99 -0.42
CA TYR A 27 15.57 22.62 -0.02
C TYR A 27 14.75 21.76 0.95
N CYS A 28 15.05 21.91 2.24
CA CYS A 28 14.59 21.06 3.34
C CYS A 28 13.06 20.91 3.40
N ARG A 29 12.32 21.99 3.16
CA ARG A 29 10.85 21.98 3.22
C ARG A 29 10.22 21.14 2.11
N ALA A 30 10.82 21.14 0.93
CA ALA A 30 10.36 20.29 -0.17
C ALA A 30 10.66 18.82 0.13
N HIS A 31 11.84 18.51 0.68
CA HIS A 31 12.18 17.18 1.16
C HIS A 31 11.21 16.68 2.24
N HIS A 32 10.93 17.48 3.27
CA HIS A 32 9.97 17.11 4.32
C HIS A 32 8.58 16.81 3.74
N ARG A 33 8.07 17.67 2.84
CA ARG A 33 6.76 17.45 2.20
C ARG A 33 6.72 16.18 1.35
N LEU A 34 7.76 15.92 0.56
CA LEU A 34 7.84 14.67 -0.19
C LEU A 34 7.93 13.45 0.73
N ALA A 35 8.67 13.53 1.84
CA ALA A 35 8.71 12.46 2.82
C ALA A 35 7.31 12.14 3.38
N THR A 36 6.56 13.15 3.80
CA THR A 36 5.17 12.97 4.27
C THR A 36 4.25 12.40 3.17
N ILE A 37 4.40 12.84 1.91
CA ILE A 37 3.63 12.31 0.78
C ILE A 37 3.96 10.83 0.55
N TYR A 38 5.24 10.47 0.49
CA TYR A 38 5.66 9.09 0.27
C TYR A 38 5.29 8.17 1.44
N LEU A 39 5.30 8.66 2.68
CA LEU A 39 4.77 7.93 3.83
C LEU A 39 3.29 7.57 3.65
N ARG A 40 2.47 8.53 3.19
CA ARG A 40 1.03 8.30 2.94
C ARG A 40 0.78 7.31 1.82
N LEU A 41 1.64 7.28 0.82
CA LEU A 41 1.61 6.34 -0.30
C LEU A 41 2.20 4.97 0.06
N GLY A 42 2.93 4.85 1.17
CA GLY A 42 3.61 3.61 1.58
C GLY A 42 4.96 3.39 0.90
N GLU A 43 5.48 4.38 0.18
CA GLU A 43 6.80 4.37 -0.46
C GLU A 43 7.91 4.65 0.57
N ALA A 44 8.00 3.79 1.59
CA ALA A 44 8.81 4.01 2.79
C ALA A 44 10.31 4.22 2.50
N LYS A 45 10.84 3.63 1.43
CA LYS A 45 12.22 3.86 1.00
C LYS A 45 12.45 5.30 0.54
N GLN A 46 11.59 5.79 -0.36
CA GLN A 46 11.68 7.17 -0.85
C GLN A 46 11.41 8.16 0.29
N ALA A 47 10.46 7.85 1.17
CA ALA A 47 10.21 8.63 2.37
C ALA A 47 11.48 8.77 3.23
N LEU A 48 12.20 7.67 3.49
CA LEU A 48 13.46 7.70 4.23
C LEU A 48 14.54 8.55 3.56
N ASP A 49 14.69 8.44 2.25
CA ASP A 49 15.69 9.18 1.51
C ASP A 49 15.38 10.70 1.55
N HIS A 50 14.11 11.08 1.48
CA HIS A 50 13.71 12.48 1.68
C HIS A 50 13.81 12.93 3.15
N CYS A 51 13.54 12.07 4.14
CA CYS A 51 13.74 12.38 5.56
C CYS A 51 15.20 12.70 5.88
N LYS A 52 16.17 11.94 5.34
CA LYS A 52 17.61 12.19 5.54
C LYS A 52 18.04 13.58 5.04
N ASN A 53 17.43 14.03 3.96
CA ASN A 53 17.75 15.30 3.29
C ASN A 53 16.94 16.49 3.84
N ALA A 54 15.94 16.26 4.69
CA ALA A 54 15.03 17.30 5.19
C ALA A 54 15.60 18.15 6.36
N CYS A 55 16.86 17.95 6.76
CA CYS A 55 17.54 18.61 7.89
C CYS A 55 16.65 18.67 9.17
N GLN A 56 16.88 19.66 10.05
CA GLN A 56 16.10 19.88 11.29
C GLN A 56 14.61 20.23 11.06
N HIS A 57 14.19 20.38 9.79
CA HIS A 57 12.78 20.61 9.42
C HIS A 57 12.01 19.33 9.13
N ALA A 58 12.66 18.16 9.10
CA ALA A 58 11.94 16.93 9.30
C ALA A 58 11.35 16.97 10.71
N ASN A 59 10.02 16.97 10.83
CA ASN A 59 9.42 16.54 12.07
C ASN A 59 10.07 15.19 12.42
N SER A 60 10.71 15.11 13.59
CA SER A 60 11.38 13.90 14.09
C SER A 60 10.50 12.66 13.90
N ASP A 61 9.19 12.85 14.00
CA ASP A 61 8.15 11.83 13.86
C ASP A 61 8.12 11.14 12.49
N ASP A 62 8.35 11.84 11.37
CA ASP A 62 8.27 11.24 10.03
C ASP A 62 9.41 10.22 9.81
N ASN A 63 10.61 10.52 10.31
CA ASN A 63 11.73 9.58 10.24
C ASN A 63 11.53 8.40 11.21
N VAL A 64 11.01 8.67 12.41
CA VAL A 64 10.62 7.65 13.40
C VAL A 64 9.57 6.69 12.85
N ILE A 65 8.70 7.13 11.93
CA ILE A 65 7.71 6.28 11.26
C ILE A 65 8.31 5.59 10.03
N ALA A 66 9.06 6.32 9.20
CA ALA A 66 9.56 5.82 7.91
C ALA A 66 10.52 4.63 8.06
N GLN A 67 11.40 4.66 9.07
CA GLN A 67 12.41 3.62 9.24
C GLN A 67 11.81 2.27 9.67
N PRO A 68 11.01 2.19 10.75
CA PRO A 68 10.32 0.95 11.12
C PRO A 68 9.40 0.45 10.01
N LEU A 69 8.68 1.37 9.34
CA LEU A 69 7.80 1.04 8.22
C LEU A 69 8.57 0.34 7.08
N TYR A 70 9.69 0.92 6.64
CA TYR A 70 10.53 0.35 5.59
C TYR A 70 11.09 -1.03 5.98
N GLN A 71 11.60 -1.16 7.20
CA GLN A 71 12.15 -2.44 7.69
C GLN A 71 11.08 -3.52 7.74
N CYS A 72 9.90 -3.18 8.25
CA CYS A 72 8.78 -4.09 8.36
C CYS A 72 8.26 -4.53 6.99
N LEU A 73 8.11 -3.59 6.05
CA LEU A 73 7.74 -3.85 4.67
C LEU A 73 8.71 -4.80 3.97
N LYS A 74 10.01 -4.55 4.09
CA LYS A 74 11.04 -5.41 3.53
C LYS A 74 10.89 -6.85 4.05
N ARG A 75 10.72 -7.02 5.36
CA ARG A 75 10.50 -8.33 5.98
C ARG A 75 9.19 -8.99 5.52
N CYS A 76 8.12 -8.22 5.31
CA CYS A 76 6.86 -8.75 4.78
C CYS A 76 7.05 -9.28 3.34
N ILE A 77 7.77 -8.54 2.49
CA ILE A 77 8.08 -8.97 1.12
C ILE A 77 8.93 -10.24 1.14
N ASP A 78 9.96 -10.29 1.99
CA ASP A 78 10.83 -11.45 2.12
C ASP A 78 10.06 -12.67 2.64
N ALA A 79 9.22 -12.50 3.68
CA ALA A 79 8.38 -13.57 4.21
C ALA A 79 7.36 -14.08 3.17
N ARG A 80 6.76 -13.19 2.37
CA ARG A 80 5.84 -13.56 1.29
C ARG A 80 6.56 -14.37 0.21
N LYS A 81 7.77 -13.97 -0.20
CA LYS A 81 8.60 -14.71 -1.17
C LYS A 81 9.01 -16.09 -0.66
N SER A 82 9.35 -16.20 0.63
CA SER A 82 9.71 -17.46 1.28
C SER A 82 8.51 -18.33 1.67
N ASN A 83 7.27 -17.88 1.43
CA ASN A 83 6.04 -18.53 1.87
C ASN A 83 5.93 -18.72 3.41
N GLU A 84 6.63 -17.90 4.20
CA GLU A 84 6.57 -17.91 5.66
C GLU A 84 5.39 -17.06 6.16
N TYR A 85 4.17 -17.57 6.00
CA TYR A 85 2.95 -16.79 6.28
C TYR A 85 2.75 -16.48 7.78
N SER A 86 3.29 -17.29 8.69
CA SER A 86 3.31 -17.00 10.12
C SER A 86 4.21 -15.80 10.46
N LEU A 87 5.35 -15.69 9.79
CA LEU A 87 6.24 -14.54 9.90
C LEU A 87 5.60 -13.30 9.25
N LEU A 88 5.00 -13.46 8.06
CA LEU A 88 4.26 -12.38 7.39
C LEU A 88 3.19 -11.78 8.30
N GLN A 89 2.38 -12.64 8.94
CA GLN A 89 1.39 -12.21 9.93
C GLN A 89 2.05 -11.40 11.04
N ARG A 90 3.06 -11.98 11.72
CA ARG A 90 3.74 -11.32 12.86
C ARG A 90 4.32 -9.96 12.49
N GLN A 91 4.92 -9.84 11.31
CA GLN A 91 5.50 -8.57 10.85
C GLN A 91 4.40 -7.56 10.47
N SER A 92 3.31 -7.99 9.86
CA SER A 92 2.25 -7.08 9.39
C SER A 92 1.39 -6.45 10.49
N MET A 93 1.28 -7.05 11.68
CA MET A 93 0.48 -6.54 12.80
C MET A 93 0.92 -5.16 13.35
N PRO A 94 2.20 -4.93 13.70
CA PRO A 94 2.65 -3.64 14.24
C PRO A 94 2.46 -2.46 13.27
N LEU A 95 2.34 -2.71 11.96
CA LEU A 95 2.10 -1.66 10.97
C LEU A 95 0.78 -0.92 11.23
N GLU A 96 -0.24 -1.58 11.78
CA GLU A 96 -1.51 -0.91 12.12
C GLU A 96 -1.34 0.22 13.15
N LEU A 97 -0.40 0.05 14.10
CA LEU A 97 -0.15 1.04 15.15
C LEU A 97 0.76 2.17 14.66
N ILE A 98 1.70 1.86 13.77
CA ILE A 98 2.66 2.82 13.21
C ILE A 98 1.95 3.76 12.22
N LEU A 99 0.94 3.27 11.51
CA LEU A 99 0.28 4.00 10.44
C LEU A 99 -0.98 4.69 10.94
N HIS A 100 -1.12 5.96 10.58
CA HIS A 100 -2.35 6.69 10.87
C HIS A 100 -3.49 6.16 9.96
N PRO A 101 -4.74 6.00 10.43
CA PRO A 101 -5.86 5.48 9.63
C PRO A 101 -6.23 6.28 8.37
N LYS A 102 -5.62 7.47 8.17
CA LYS A 102 -5.75 8.28 6.96
C LYS A 102 -4.69 7.95 5.90
N PHE A 103 -3.76 7.04 6.19
CA PHE A 103 -2.74 6.62 5.25
C PHE A 103 -3.31 5.54 4.34
N PHE A 104 -3.24 5.80 3.05
CA PHE A 104 -3.73 4.89 2.02
C PHE A 104 -3.01 3.53 2.06
N PHE A 105 -1.78 3.52 2.58
CA PHE A 105 -0.99 2.31 2.78
C PHE A 105 -1.61 1.28 3.75
N PHE A 106 -2.52 1.69 4.63
CA PHE A 106 -3.23 0.81 5.55
C PHE A 106 -3.97 -0.34 4.84
N PHE A 107 -4.43 -0.13 3.61
CA PHE A 107 -5.11 -1.18 2.84
C PHE A 107 -4.17 -2.27 2.38
N THR A 108 -2.92 -1.91 2.06
CA THR A 108 -1.89 -2.90 1.71
C THR A 108 -1.54 -3.75 2.93
N VAL A 109 -1.53 -3.15 4.13
CA VAL A 109 -1.33 -3.88 5.40
C VAL A 109 -2.44 -4.89 5.63
N TYR A 110 -3.70 -4.48 5.50
CA TYR A 110 -4.83 -5.41 5.63
C TYR A 110 -4.81 -6.51 4.58
N ALA A 111 -4.42 -6.20 3.35
CA ALA A 111 -4.27 -7.22 2.31
C ALA A 111 -3.17 -8.24 2.66
N LEU A 112 -2.02 -7.81 3.17
CA LEU A 112 -0.95 -8.70 3.64
C LEU A 112 -1.40 -9.59 4.80
N GLN A 113 -2.12 -9.02 5.77
CA GLN A 113 -2.70 -9.78 6.89
C GLN A 113 -3.72 -10.80 6.40
N THR A 114 -4.66 -10.39 5.54
CA THR A 114 -5.67 -11.27 4.95
C THR A 114 -5.01 -12.41 4.17
N GLU A 115 -3.97 -12.14 3.39
CA GLU A 115 -3.20 -13.17 2.69
C GLU A 115 -2.59 -14.17 3.67
N ALA A 116 -1.94 -13.68 4.72
CA ALA A 116 -1.33 -14.52 5.75
C ALA A 116 -2.37 -15.40 6.45
N PHE A 117 -3.47 -14.82 6.92
CA PHE A 117 -4.54 -15.57 7.58
C PHE A 117 -5.15 -16.63 6.67
N ARG A 118 -5.39 -16.30 5.40
CA ARG A 118 -5.95 -17.24 4.43
C ARG A 118 -5.02 -18.43 4.20
N LYS A 119 -3.71 -18.19 4.10
CA LYS A 119 -2.69 -19.22 3.90
C LYS A 119 -2.44 -20.06 5.16
N LEU A 120 -2.78 -19.52 6.32
CA LEU A 120 -2.80 -20.23 7.60
C LEU A 120 -4.15 -20.91 7.89
N HIS A 121 -5.09 -20.94 6.93
CA HIS A 121 -6.44 -21.50 7.08
C HIS A 121 -7.30 -20.84 8.18
N ARG A 122 -6.96 -19.61 8.59
CA ARG A 122 -7.68 -18.81 9.59
C ARG A 122 -8.74 -17.95 8.91
N HIS A 123 -9.73 -18.60 8.30
CA HIS A 123 -10.70 -17.97 7.39
C HIS A 123 -11.49 -16.81 8.02
N GLN A 124 -11.89 -16.95 9.29
CA GLN A 124 -12.62 -15.89 9.99
C GLN A 124 -11.77 -14.63 10.14
N GLU A 125 -10.50 -14.77 10.49
CA GLU A 125 -9.58 -13.63 10.66
C GLU A 125 -9.17 -12.99 9.33
N ALA A 126 -9.10 -13.80 8.27
CA ALA A 126 -8.91 -13.28 6.92
C ALA A 126 -10.09 -12.37 6.51
N TYR A 127 -11.32 -12.80 6.82
CA TYR A 127 -12.53 -12.01 6.53
C TYR A 127 -12.62 -10.75 7.38
N THR A 128 -12.36 -10.83 8.69
CA THR A 128 -12.38 -9.65 9.55
C THR A 128 -11.33 -8.62 9.12
N SER A 129 -10.10 -9.05 8.84
CA SER A 129 -9.03 -8.16 8.35
C SER A 129 -9.39 -7.50 7.03
N HIS A 130 -9.99 -8.25 6.09
CA HIS A 130 -10.48 -7.71 4.84
C HIS A 130 -11.58 -6.66 5.03
N SER A 131 -12.53 -6.93 5.94
CA SER A 131 -13.68 -6.06 6.21
C SER A 131 -13.31 -4.72 6.85
N LYS A 132 -12.13 -4.62 7.47
CA LYS A 132 -11.57 -3.35 7.97
C LYS A 132 -11.13 -2.42 6.83
N GLY A 133 -10.90 -2.96 5.64
CA GLY A 133 -10.58 -2.20 4.44
C GLY A 133 -11.84 -1.50 3.88
N PRO A 134 -11.75 -0.25 3.40
CA PRO A 134 -12.87 0.41 2.75
C PRO A 134 -13.23 -0.27 1.43
N ASN A 135 -14.52 -0.27 1.09
CA ASN A 135 -14.98 -0.79 -0.18
C ASN A 135 -14.82 0.28 -1.28
N PHE A 136 -13.67 0.28 -1.96
CA PHE A 136 -13.42 1.20 -3.07
C PHE A 136 -13.92 0.67 -4.41
N ALA A 137 -14.30 1.60 -5.28
CA ALA A 137 -14.36 1.35 -6.71
C ALA A 137 -12.95 1.06 -7.26
N ILE A 138 -12.87 0.08 -8.16
CA ILE A 138 -11.62 -0.44 -8.73
C ILE A 138 -10.81 0.65 -9.43
N GLU A 139 -11.48 1.52 -10.20
CA GLU A 139 -10.84 2.62 -10.94
C GLU A 139 -10.17 3.62 -10.01
N SER A 140 -10.79 3.92 -8.87
CA SER A 140 -10.19 4.77 -7.84
C SER A 140 -8.89 4.14 -7.31
N CYS A 141 -8.88 2.82 -7.07
CA CYS A 141 -7.64 2.17 -6.63
C CYS A 141 -6.51 2.35 -7.64
N ILE A 142 -6.78 2.09 -8.93
CA ILE A 142 -5.75 2.19 -9.98
C ILE A 142 -5.20 3.61 -10.08
N ASN A 143 -6.08 4.61 -10.05
CA ASN A 143 -5.68 6.01 -10.13
C ASN A 143 -4.84 6.47 -8.93
N PHE A 144 -5.12 5.96 -7.73
CA PHE A 144 -4.42 6.38 -6.51
C PHE A 144 -3.16 5.58 -6.19
N PHE A 145 -3.18 4.26 -6.38
CA PHE A 145 -2.12 3.34 -5.97
C PHE A 145 -1.24 2.84 -7.12
N GLY A 146 -1.65 3.11 -8.36
CA GLY A 146 -1.09 2.47 -9.54
C GLY A 146 -1.58 1.03 -9.71
N MET A 147 -1.25 0.47 -10.87
CA MET A 147 -1.76 -0.83 -11.31
C MET A 147 -1.31 -1.98 -10.43
N ALA A 148 -0.02 -2.05 -10.06
CA ALA A 148 0.55 -3.19 -9.34
C ALA A 148 -0.06 -3.38 -7.93
N VAL A 149 -0.19 -2.30 -7.16
CA VAL A 149 -0.80 -2.36 -5.82
C VAL A 149 -2.29 -2.67 -5.93
N SER A 150 -2.99 -2.04 -6.87
CA SER A 150 -4.43 -2.26 -7.09
C SER A 150 -4.73 -3.71 -7.49
N ALA A 151 -3.91 -4.27 -8.37
CA ALA A 151 -3.96 -5.67 -8.77
C ALA A 151 -3.85 -6.60 -7.56
N TYR A 152 -2.89 -6.35 -6.66
CA TYR A 152 -2.72 -7.11 -5.44
C TYR A 152 -3.94 -7.01 -4.51
N LEU A 153 -4.41 -5.79 -4.22
CA LEU A 153 -5.57 -5.57 -3.34
C LEU A 153 -6.83 -6.30 -3.85
N LEU A 154 -7.08 -6.23 -5.16
CA LEU A 154 -8.26 -6.84 -5.78
C LEU A 154 -8.13 -8.36 -5.92
N MET A 155 -6.93 -8.88 -6.12
CA MET A 155 -6.65 -10.31 -6.04
C MET A 155 -6.99 -10.85 -4.65
N ILE A 156 -6.54 -10.18 -3.58
CA ILE A 156 -6.86 -10.57 -2.20
C ILE A 156 -8.37 -10.49 -1.96
N LYS A 157 -9.05 -9.44 -2.44
CA LYS A 157 -10.51 -9.31 -2.37
C LYS A 157 -11.24 -10.50 -3.03
N ALA A 158 -10.84 -10.88 -4.25
CA ALA A 158 -11.42 -12.03 -4.96
C ALA A 158 -11.23 -13.33 -4.18
N LEU A 159 -10.04 -13.54 -3.61
CA LEU A 159 -9.74 -14.72 -2.79
C LEU A 159 -10.56 -14.79 -1.50
N VAL A 160 -10.86 -13.65 -0.87
CA VAL A 160 -11.76 -13.60 0.31
C VAL A 160 -13.18 -13.94 -0.10
N TYR A 161 -13.71 -13.31 -1.15
CA TYR A 161 -15.06 -13.59 -1.65
C TYR A 161 -15.27 -15.05 -2.02
N MET A 162 -14.27 -15.67 -2.64
CA MET A 162 -14.30 -17.09 -2.97
C MET A 162 -14.46 -17.97 -1.72
N VAL A 163 -13.72 -17.68 -0.63
CA VAL A 163 -13.81 -18.42 0.64
C VAL A 163 -15.10 -18.12 1.39
N SER A 164 -15.66 -16.92 1.25
CA SER A 164 -16.93 -16.52 1.84
C SER A 164 -18.16 -17.03 1.06
N GLY A 165 -17.99 -17.80 -0.01
CA GLY A 165 -19.07 -18.31 -0.85
C GLY A 165 -19.70 -17.27 -1.80
N ARG A 166 -19.13 -16.06 -1.89
CA ARG A 166 -19.59 -14.97 -2.77
C ARG A 166 -18.95 -15.12 -4.16
N LEU A 167 -19.30 -16.21 -4.85
CA LEU A 167 -18.58 -16.69 -6.03
C LEU A 167 -18.67 -15.73 -7.23
N ASP A 168 -19.84 -15.14 -7.50
CA ASP A 168 -20.02 -14.18 -8.60
C ASP A 168 -19.13 -12.95 -8.45
N GLU A 169 -19.04 -12.40 -7.24
CA GLU A 169 -18.21 -11.24 -6.94
C GLU A 169 -16.72 -11.59 -6.95
N ALA A 170 -16.37 -12.81 -6.54
CA ALA A 170 -15.00 -13.32 -6.64
C ALA A 170 -14.54 -13.40 -8.11
N VAL A 171 -15.38 -13.95 -8.98
CA VAL A 171 -15.12 -14.03 -10.42
C VAL A 171 -15.04 -12.65 -11.04
N SER A 172 -15.98 -11.75 -10.74
CA SER A 172 -15.99 -10.38 -11.26
C SER A 172 -14.71 -9.62 -10.88
N ALA A 173 -14.31 -9.67 -9.60
CA ALA A 173 -13.10 -9.02 -9.12
C ALA A 173 -11.84 -9.58 -9.80
N ALA A 174 -11.70 -10.92 -9.89
CA ALA A 174 -10.54 -11.56 -10.50
C ALA A 174 -10.42 -11.25 -12.01
N GLN A 175 -11.54 -11.31 -12.74
CA GLN A 175 -11.56 -11.03 -14.18
C GLN A 175 -11.22 -9.57 -14.48
N HIS A 176 -11.73 -8.64 -13.67
CA HIS A 176 -11.47 -7.23 -13.86
C HIS A 176 -9.98 -6.92 -13.74
N VAL A 177 -9.30 -7.51 -12.76
CA VAL A 177 -7.84 -7.34 -12.60
C VAL A 177 -7.07 -7.92 -13.78
N SER A 178 -7.46 -9.11 -14.25
CA SER A 178 -6.78 -9.77 -15.38
C SER A 178 -6.87 -8.98 -16.69
N ARG A 179 -7.89 -8.14 -16.88
CA ARG A 179 -7.99 -7.25 -18.04
C ARG A 179 -6.95 -6.14 -18.01
N HIS A 180 -6.58 -5.66 -16.83
CA HIS A 180 -5.62 -4.57 -16.65
C HIS A 180 -4.17 -5.08 -16.54
N ASP A 181 -3.96 -6.23 -15.89
CA ASP A 181 -2.64 -6.87 -15.78
C ASP A 181 -2.70 -8.35 -16.21
N PRO A 182 -2.81 -8.61 -17.53
CA PRO A 182 -2.87 -9.97 -18.06
C PRO A 182 -1.54 -10.73 -17.94
N SER A 183 -0.43 -10.02 -17.72
CA SER A 183 0.90 -10.61 -17.63
C SER A 183 1.17 -11.31 -16.28
N ASN A 184 0.35 -11.00 -15.28
CA ASN A 184 0.56 -11.47 -13.92
C ASN A 184 0.03 -12.90 -13.72
N LYS A 185 0.97 -13.80 -13.44
CA LYS A 185 0.70 -15.24 -13.24
C LYS A 185 -0.16 -15.51 -12.02
N GLU A 186 0.01 -14.74 -10.94
CA GLU A 186 -0.80 -14.91 -9.71
C GLU A 186 -2.27 -14.59 -10.00
N ILE A 187 -2.53 -13.50 -10.73
CA ILE A 187 -3.89 -13.09 -11.11
C ILE A 187 -4.52 -14.14 -12.01
N SER A 188 -3.79 -14.64 -13.01
CA SER A 188 -4.27 -15.69 -13.91
C SER A 188 -4.67 -16.96 -13.16
N LEU A 189 -3.90 -17.34 -12.13
CA LEU A 189 -4.24 -18.47 -11.26
C LEU A 189 -5.53 -18.21 -10.48
N VAL A 190 -5.70 -17.02 -9.91
CA VAL A 190 -6.91 -16.65 -9.15
C VAL A 190 -8.15 -16.61 -10.05
N VAL A 191 -8.04 -16.13 -11.30
CA VAL A 191 -9.13 -16.20 -12.29
C VAL A 191 -9.55 -17.65 -12.55
N LYS A 192 -8.59 -18.57 -12.70
CA LYS A 192 -8.88 -19.99 -12.89
C LYS A 192 -9.60 -20.56 -11.66
N GLN A 193 -9.07 -20.29 -10.45
CA GLN A 193 -9.64 -20.79 -9.19
C GLN A 193 -11.07 -20.32 -8.97
N THR A 194 -11.33 -19.02 -9.15
CA THR A 194 -12.66 -18.43 -8.97
C THR A 194 -13.67 -18.98 -9.97
N ARG A 195 -13.29 -19.16 -11.25
CA ARG A 195 -14.15 -19.80 -12.26
C ARG A 195 -14.47 -21.25 -11.91
N THR A 196 -13.47 -22.04 -11.54
CA THR A 196 -13.70 -23.45 -11.17
C THR A 196 -14.59 -23.58 -9.95
N ALA A 197 -14.45 -22.68 -8.98
CA ALA A 197 -15.29 -22.68 -7.79
C ALA A 197 -16.73 -22.25 -8.09
N SER A 198 -16.93 -21.32 -9.03
CA SER A 198 -18.25 -20.85 -9.46
C SER A 198 -19.02 -21.86 -10.33
N SER A 199 -18.33 -22.78 -10.99
CA SER A 199 -18.91 -23.78 -11.88
C SER A 199 -19.09 -25.17 -11.23
N ALA A 200 -18.66 -25.33 -9.97
CA ALA A 200 -18.74 -26.57 -9.21
C ALA A 200 -20.04 -26.62 -8.41
#